data_AF-A0A837J5G4-F1
#
_entry.id   AF-A0A837J5G4-F1
#
_cell.length_a   1.000
_cell.length_b   1.000
_cell.length_c   1.000
_cell.angle_alpha   90.00
_cell.angle_beta   90.00
_cell.angle_gamma   90.00
#
_symmetry.space_group_name_H-M   'P 1'
#
loop_
_entity.id
_entity.type
_entity.pdbx_description
1 polymer ?
#
loop_
_entity_poly.entity_id
_entity_poly.type
_entity_poly.pdbx_seq_one_letter_code
_entity_poly.pdbx_strand_id
1 'polypeptide(L)'
;MFLKDEWTQEELFRNKKILEKEGVKVVVIDTILKPLETIETITYNPYEMNNYPKNTVFVFYCDTGKTTKERIGYYKKKFPNYKCVSLKGGRAYFRPNFQLSDDE
;
A
#
# COMPACT_ATOMS: atom_id res chain seq x y z
N MET A 1 9.87 -12.50 -0.74
CA MET A 1 9.16 -11.67 0.26
C MET A 1 7.98 -10.89 -0.33
N PHE A 2 8.11 -10.29 -1.53
CA PHE A 2 7.07 -9.43 -2.15
C PHE A 2 5.93 -10.15 -2.91
N LEU A 3 5.75 -11.45 -2.72
CA LEU A 3 4.71 -12.24 -3.42
C LEU A 3 3.35 -12.20 -2.73
N LYS A 4 3.27 -11.61 -1.54
CA LYS A 4 2.01 -11.50 -0.79
C LYS A 4 1.17 -10.34 -1.33
N ASP A 5 -0.11 -10.63 -1.51
CA ASP A 5 -1.15 -9.67 -1.90
C ASP A 5 -1.67 -8.83 -0.73
N GLU A 6 -1.15 -9.06 0.46
CA GLU A 6 -1.55 -8.40 1.69
C GLU A 6 -0.32 -8.17 2.58
N TRP A 7 -0.16 -6.95 3.10
CA TRP A 7 0.91 -6.56 4.02
C TRP A 7 0.35 -6.03 5.35
N THR A 8 1.03 -6.33 6.46
CA THR A 8 0.84 -5.59 7.72
C THR A 8 1.42 -4.17 7.63
N GLN A 9 1.14 -3.32 8.63
CA GLN A 9 1.79 -2.01 8.74
C GLN A 9 3.33 -2.12 8.86
N GLU A 10 3.81 -3.11 9.62
CA GLU A 10 5.25 -3.39 9.74
C GLU A 10 5.85 -3.80 8.39
N GLU A 11 5.21 -4.73 7.67
CA GLU A 11 5.64 -5.15 6.34
C GLU A 11 5.61 -3.95 5.37
N LEU A 12 4.61 -3.07 5.43
CA LEU A 12 4.56 -1.85 4.63
C LEU A 12 5.80 -0.97 4.86
N PHE A 13 6.13 -0.65 6.11
CA PHE A 13 7.27 0.21 6.40
C PHE A 13 8.61 -0.46 6.05
N ARG A 14 8.79 -1.73 6.40
CA ARG A 14 10.02 -2.48 6.08
C ARG A 14 10.21 -2.62 4.56
N ASN A 15 9.16 -3.02 3.84
CA ASN A 15 9.21 -3.19 2.40
C ASN A 15 9.37 -1.85 1.68
N LYS A 16 8.71 -0.78 2.13
CA LYS A 16 8.89 0.57 1.57
C LYS A 16 10.35 1.01 1.66
N LYS A 17 10.98 0.87 2.83
CA LYS A 17 12.40 1.21 3.03
C LYS A 17 13.34 0.41 2.13
N ILE A 18 13.08 -0.87 1.91
CA ILE A 18 13.90 -1.73 1.03
C ILE A 18 13.69 -1.38 -0.44
N LEU A 19 12.43 -1.32 -0.89
CA LEU A 19 12.08 -1.09 -2.29
C LEU A 19 12.49 0.31 -2.77
N GLU A 20 12.35 1.33 -1.92
CA GLU A 20 12.76 2.69 -2.30
C GLU A 20 14.29 2.81 -2.45
N LYS A 21 15.08 2.04 -1.68
CA LYS A 21 16.54 1.92 -1.90
C LYS A 21 16.88 1.27 -3.23
N GLU A 22 16.01 0.38 -3.71
CA GLU A 22 16.14 -0.27 -5.03
C GLU A 22 15.54 0.58 -6.18
N GLY A 23 15.08 1.79 -5.90
CA GLY A 23 14.46 2.69 -6.88
C GLY A 23 13.02 2.34 -7.23
N VAL A 24 12.37 1.45 -6.46
CA VAL A 24 10.96 1.08 -6.63
C VAL A 24 10.09 1.91 -5.69
N LYS A 25 9.18 2.70 -6.27
CA LYS A 25 8.27 3.56 -5.50
C LYS A 25 7.18 2.74 -4.80
N VAL A 26 6.84 3.09 -3.56
CA VAL A 26 5.73 2.51 -2.80
C VAL A 26 4.74 3.58 -2.39
N VAL A 27 3.49 3.45 -2.85
CA VAL A 27 2.43 4.46 -2.69
C VAL A 27 1.24 3.85 -1.98
N VAL A 28 0.76 4.54 -0.94
CA VAL A 28 -0.41 4.10 -0.17
C VAL A 28 -1.67 4.77 -0.73
N ILE A 29 -2.66 3.96 -1.06
CA ILE A 29 -3.85 4.36 -1.79
C ILE A 29 -5.07 4.34 -0.87
N ASP A 30 -5.61 5.52 -0.62
CA ASP A 30 -6.84 5.75 0.12
C ASP A 30 -8.06 5.50 -0.77
N THR A 31 -8.86 4.49 -0.41
CA THR A 31 -10.10 4.14 -1.13
C THR A 31 -11.36 4.67 -0.44
N ILE A 32 -11.22 5.40 0.68
CA ILE A 32 -12.34 5.82 1.56
C ILE A 32 -12.37 7.32 1.86
N LEU A 33 -11.47 8.13 1.29
CA LEU A 33 -11.35 9.58 1.53
C LEU A 33 -11.10 9.92 3.00
N LYS A 34 -10.32 9.08 3.66
CA LYS A 34 -9.87 9.26 5.05
C LYS A 34 -8.37 8.92 5.09
N PRO A 35 -7.48 9.90 4.83
CA PRO A 35 -6.04 9.67 4.80
C PRO A 35 -5.55 9.08 6.12
N LEU A 36 -4.56 8.20 6.05
CA LEU A 36 -3.87 7.73 7.25
C LEU A 36 -3.02 8.87 7.82
N GLU A 37 -2.99 8.97 9.14
CA GLU A 37 -2.09 9.89 9.83
C GLU A 37 -0.64 9.45 9.63
N THR A 38 0.30 10.41 9.69
CA THR A 38 1.77 10.19 9.70
C THR A 38 2.40 9.46 8.50
N ILE A 39 1.61 9.09 7.48
CA ILE A 39 2.09 8.54 6.22
C ILE A 39 1.40 9.21 5.03
N GLU A 40 2.17 9.54 4.00
CA GLU A 40 1.63 10.08 2.75
C GLU A 40 0.71 9.05 2.07
N THR A 41 -0.50 9.49 1.74
CA THR A 41 -1.51 8.71 1.02
C THR A 41 -2.04 9.53 -0.15
N ILE A 42 -2.41 8.85 -1.24
CA ILE A 42 -3.15 9.46 -2.33
C ILE A 42 -4.55 8.88 -2.41
N THR A 43 -5.52 9.67 -2.84
CA THR A 43 -6.86 9.18 -3.13
C THR A 43 -6.83 8.24 -4.34
N TYR A 44 -7.62 7.18 -4.30
CA TYR A 44 -7.80 6.27 -5.43
C TYR A 44 -8.28 7.02 -6.68
N ASN A 45 -7.36 7.26 -7.61
CA ASN A 45 -7.64 7.87 -8.90
C ASN A 45 -6.88 7.10 -9.99
N PRO A 46 -7.54 6.20 -10.74
CA PRO A 46 -6.89 5.39 -11.75
C PRO A 46 -6.16 6.19 -12.84
N TYR A 47 -6.65 7.38 -13.19
CA TYR A 47 -6.02 8.21 -14.21
C TYR A 47 -4.64 8.70 -13.73
N GLU A 48 -4.60 9.31 -12.55
CA GLU A 48 -3.35 9.80 -11.95
C GLU A 48 -2.39 8.66 -11.60
N MET A 49 -2.93 7.54 -11.08
CA MET A 49 -2.12 6.37 -10.72
C MET A 49 -1.37 5.79 -11.93
N ASN A 50 -1.95 5.83 -13.13
CA ASN A 50 -1.27 5.35 -14.35
C ASN A 50 -0.09 6.24 -14.78
N ASN A 51 0.07 7.44 -14.21
CA ASN A 51 1.22 8.31 -14.47
C ASN A 51 2.43 7.97 -13.58
N TYR A 52 2.28 7.05 -12.61
CA TYR A 52 3.40 6.60 -11.80
C TYR A 52 4.36 5.70 -12.58
N PRO A 53 5.66 5.67 -12.22
CA PRO A 53 6.63 4.78 -12.84
C PRO A 53 6.14 3.33 -12.84
N LYS A 54 6.40 2.61 -13.93
CA LYS A 54 6.12 1.16 -14.01
C LYS A 54 6.82 0.44 -12.87
N ASN A 55 6.26 -0.68 -12.43
CA ASN A 55 6.69 -1.45 -11.25
C ASN A 55 6.48 -0.76 -9.89
N THR A 56 5.87 0.44 -9.83
CA THR A 56 5.42 1.03 -8.56
C THR A 56 4.52 0.05 -7.80
N VAL A 57 4.67 0.00 -6.49
CA VAL A 57 3.81 -0.78 -5.60
C VAL A 57 2.69 0.11 -5.08
N PHE A 58 1.46 -0.28 -5.36
CA PHE A 58 0.25 0.33 -4.83
C PHE A 58 -0.26 -0.49 -3.64
N VAL A 59 -0.31 0.14 -2.49
CA VAL A 59 -0.79 -0.44 -1.22
C VAL A 59 -2.15 0.16 -0.91
N PHE A 60 -3.21 -0.57 -1.25
CA PHE A 60 -4.59 -0.13 -1.07
C PHE A 60 -5.07 -0.36 0.36
N TYR A 61 -5.76 0.60 0.94
CA TYR A 61 -6.45 0.42 2.21
C TYR A 61 -7.89 0.95 2.17
N CYS A 62 -8.72 0.40 3.05
CA CYS A 62 -10.04 0.91 3.41
C CYS A 62 -10.17 0.93 4.94
N ASP A 63 -11.38 1.08 5.50
CA ASP A 63 -11.54 1.17 6.97
C ASP A 63 -11.00 -0.10 7.68
N THR A 64 -11.27 -1.30 7.17
CA THR A 64 -10.90 -2.60 7.81
C THR A 64 -9.95 -3.48 6.99
N GLY A 65 -9.61 -3.08 5.77
CA GLY A 65 -8.80 -3.87 4.82
C GLY A 65 -9.55 -5.02 4.14
N LYS A 66 -10.78 -5.37 4.57
CA LYS A 66 -11.56 -6.48 4.00
C LYS A 66 -11.88 -6.26 2.52
N THR A 67 -12.42 -5.09 2.20
CA THR A 67 -12.83 -4.75 0.82
C THR A 67 -11.63 -4.69 -0.12
N THR A 68 -10.50 -4.12 0.31
CA THR A 68 -9.29 -4.04 -0.53
C THR A 68 -8.68 -5.41 -0.77
N LYS A 69 -8.73 -6.31 0.21
CA LYS A 69 -8.30 -7.70 0.07
C LYS A 69 -9.18 -8.46 -0.92
N GLU A 70 -10.50 -8.42 -0.77
CA GLU A 70 -11.45 -9.10 -1.66
C GLU A 70 -11.33 -8.59 -3.11
N ARG A 71 -11.02 -7.30 -3.29
CA ARG A 71 -10.87 -6.66 -4.60
C ARG A 71 -9.45 -6.69 -5.17
N ILE A 72 -8.50 -7.37 -4.53
CA ILE A 72 -7.10 -7.30 -4.97
C ILE A 72 -6.92 -7.82 -6.41
N GLY A 73 -7.67 -8.85 -6.80
CA GLY A 73 -7.68 -9.36 -8.17
C GLY A 73 -8.21 -8.34 -9.20
N TYR A 74 -9.17 -7.49 -8.82
CA TYR A 74 -9.64 -6.39 -9.65
C TYR A 74 -8.54 -5.34 -9.85
N TYR A 75 -7.85 -4.94 -8.77
CA TYR A 75 -6.76 -3.96 -8.87
C TYR A 75 -5.61 -4.47 -9.73
N LYS A 76 -5.21 -5.74 -9.59
CA LYS A 76 -4.18 -6.36 -10.44
C LYS A 76 -4.55 -6.35 -11.93
N LYS A 77 -5.80 -6.67 -12.26
CA LYS A 77 -6.29 -6.59 -13.65
C LYS A 77 -6.29 -5.17 -14.19
N LYS A 78 -6.63 -4.19 -13.34
CA LYS A 78 -6.69 -2.77 -13.71
C LYS A 78 -5.31 -2.12 -13.85
N PHE A 79 -4.34 -2.58 -13.07
CA PHE A 79 -2.98 -2.04 -13.00
C PHE A 79 -1.94 -3.14 -13.27
N PRO A 80 -1.92 -3.76 -14.46
CA PRO A 80 -1.08 -4.93 -14.74
C PRO A 80 0.43 -4.63 -14.75
N ASN A 81 0.81 -3.37 -14.94
CA ASN A 81 2.21 -2.90 -14.91
C ASN A 81 2.70 -2.53 -13.50
N TYR A 82 1.88 -2.77 -12.47
CA TYR A 82 2.11 -2.34 -11.10
C TYR A 82 1.91 -3.53 -10.15
N LYS A 83 2.55 -3.47 -8.98
CA LYS A 83 2.26 -4.44 -7.91
C LYS A 83 1.13 -3.90 -7.06
N CYS A 84 0.08 -4.70 -6.87
CA CYS A 84 -1.07 -4.33 -6.05
C CYS A 84 -1.06 -5.13 -4.75
N VAL A 85 -1.15 -4.46 -3.62
CA VAL A 85 -1.16 -5.04 -2.28
C VAL A 85 -2.29 -4.43 -1.45
N SER A 86 -2.94 -5.21 -0.59
CA SER A 86 -3.88 -4.72 0.41
C SER A 86 -3.19 -4.48 1.76
N LEU A 87 -3.50 -3.37 2.43
CA LEU A 87 -3.09 -3.15 3.82
C LEU A 87 -3.98 -3.94 4.77
N LYS A 88 -3.41 -4.92 5.48
CA LYS A 88 -4.10 -5.78 6.44
C LYS A 88 -4.66 -4.95 7.58
N GLY A 89 -5.96 -5.14 7.88
CA GLY A 89 -6.66 -4.41 8.94
C GLY A 89 -7.01 -2.96 8.57
N GLY A 90 -6.58 -2.47 7.41
CA GLY A 90 -6.91 -1.14 6.91
C GLY A 90 -6.55 -0.01 7.88
N ARG A 91 -7.32 1.07 7.82
CA ARG A 91 -7.16 2.22 8.71
C ARG A 91 -7.38 1.86 10.18
N ALA A 92 -8.35 1.01 10.49
CA ALA A 92 -8.72 0.67 11.87
C ALA A 92 -7.57 0.01 12.67
N TYR A 93 -6.67 -0.69 11.97
CA TYR A 93 -5.50 -1.33 12.57
C TYR A 93 -4.24 -0.46 12.52
N PHE A 94 -4.25 0.63 11.75
CA PHE A 94 -3.09 1.49 11.58
C PHE A 94 -2.76 2.24 12.87
N ARG A 95 -1.49 2.25 13.25
CA ARG A 95 -0.94 2.91 14.43
C ARG A 95 -0.06 4.10 14.00
N PRO A 96 -0.49 5.35 14.15
CA PRO A 96 0.23 6.52 13.64
C PRO A 96 1.66 6.68 14.20
N ASN A 97 1.87 6.27 15.45
CA ASN A 97 3.16 6.37 16.14
C ASN A 97 3.96 5.07 16.09
N PHE A 98 3.61 4.14 15.19
CA PHE A 98 4.38 2.91 15.03
C PHE A 98 5.75 3.23 14.44
N GLN A 99 6.78 2.74 15.11
CA GLN A 99 8.15 2.76 14.61
C GLN A 99 8.57 1.31 14.39
N LEU A 100 9.29 1.08 13.29
CA LEU A 100 10.02 -0.18 13.16
C LEU A 100 11.03 -0.21 14.31
N SER A 101 11.02 -1.26 15.11
CA SER A 101 12.16 -1.49 15.99
C SER A 101 13.40 -1.69 15.13
N ASP A 102 14.47 -1.00 15.47
CA ASP A 102 15.80 -1.25 14.90
C ASP A 102 16.34 -2.56 15.52
N ASP A 103 15.66 -3.67 15.26
CA ASP A 103 16.19 -5.00 15.58
C ASP A 103 16.96 -5.49 14.34
N GLU A 104 18.28 -5.26 14.41
CA GLU A 104 19.45 -5.82 13.69
C GLU A 104 19.35 -6.15 12.18
#